data_AF-A0A923UHX4-F1
#
_entry.id   AF-A0A923UHX4-F1
#
_cell.length_a   1.000
_cell.length_b   1.000
_cell.length_c   1.000
_cell.angle_alpha   90.00
_cell.angle_beta   90.00
_cell.angle_gamma   90.00
#
_symmetry.space_group_name_H-M   'P 1'
#
loop_
_entity.id
_entity.type
_entity.pdbx_description
1 polymer ?
#
loop_
_entity_poly.entity_id
_entity_poly.type
_entity_poly.pdbx_seq_one_letter_code
_entity_poly.pdbx_strand_id
1 'polypeptide(L)'
;MSIFDKIKSIFKKLPDAKSSVESLTTAVEVVEVVSDDAIEFVNISNENSYARINEPDWFINEDILRDEGVIFGLSGSNSDEKVAIIRHYFAQQTAETDRVIEQKEEKIGELNYWVNEKESLVKELEIKIQDLKNQEFTEQHHLPRTIVGLLLACGIAVGNYFLIEESLHGQFQQSGLIAMGVFWAGMFNLFGRISFLHDDDKTSSWRRILEEIGMPLASAFFVFAQIYATQPALKSWALFAFIFFLFMFSGKLLLGNLTILKDDLSIFQKRNQLQKDKIKKVADWENEIEKYKTKIEKYRQDKQNVLPELTKLSTQNSKIKAQRDMLIKVFESEYHLAIQYRNRLSDKQMKGFFGDKEL
;
A
#
# COMPACT_ATOMS: atom_id res chain seq x y z
N MET A 1 41.33 -9.81 10.30
CA MET A 1 40.27 -10.77 9.90
C MET A 1 39.26 -10.01 9.04
N SER A 2 39.12 -10.42 7.78
CA SER A 2 38.60 -9.58 6.69
C SER A 2 37.11 -9.80 6.47
N ILE A 3 36.40 -8.71 6.12
CA ILE A 3 34.95 -8.64 5.83
C ILE A 3 34.53 -9.64 4.73
N PHE A 4 35.49 -10.10 3.91
CA PHE A 4 35.30 -11.12 2.89
C PHE A 4 34.87 -12.50 3.42
N ASP A 5 35.20 -12.86 4.68
CA ASP A 5 34.82 -14.16 5.23
C ASP A 5 33.32 -14.24 5.58
N LYS A 6 32.66 -13.10 5.83
CA LYS A 6 31.21 -13.07 6.11
C LYS A 6 30.35 -13.26 4.86
N ILE A 7 30.81 -12.80 3.69
CA ILE A 7 30.05 -12.86 2.43
C ILE A 7 30.03 -14.29 1.85
N LYS A 8 31.07 -15.09 2.12
CA LYS A 8 31.15 -16.48 1.64
C LYS A 8 30.18 -17.45 2.34
N SER A 9 29.63 -17.07 3.50
CA SER A 9 28.71 -17.91 4.29
C SER A 9 27.26 -17.88 3.80
N ILE A 10 26.88 -16.87 3.00
CA ILE A 10 25.51 -16.68 2.53
C ILE A 10 25.23 -17.49 1.24
N PHE A 11 26.28 -17.87 0.49
CA PHE A 11 26.15 -18.55 -0.80
C PHE A 11 26.25 -20.08 -0.77
N LYS A 12 26.24 -20.71 0.41
CA LYS A 12 26.52 -22.16 0.54
C LYS A 12 25.41 -22.98 1.22
N LYS A 13 24.15 -22.78 0.82
CA LYS A 13 23.09 -23.77 1.07
C LYS A 13 22.10 -23.84 -0.08
N LEU A 14 22.37 -24.77 -1.00
CA LEU A 14 21.34 -25.53 -1.70
C LEU A 14 21.74 -27.00 -1.60
N PRO A 15 20.80 -27.89 -1.23
CA PRO A 15 20.80 -29.21 -1.82
C PRO A 15 19.46 -29.47 -2.52
N ASP A 16 19.57 -29.88 -3.78
CA ASP A 16 18.55 -30.62 -4.50
C ASP A 16 18.34 -32.01 -3.86
N ALA A 17 17.08 -32.44 -3.73
CA ALA A 17 16.68 -33.83 -3.94
C ALA A 17 15.15 -33.95 -4.09
N LYS A 18 14.76 -34.76 -5.08
CA LYS A 18 13.41 -34.99 -5.60
C LYS A 18 12.58 -36.01 -4.79
N SER A 19 11.27 -35.94 -5.03
CA SER A 19 10.28 -37.04 -5.22
C SER A 19 9.28 -37.35 -4.10
N SER A 20 8.14 -37.91 -4.54
CA SER A 20 6.83 -38.18 -3.91
C SER A 20 5.95 -36.92 -3.76
N VAL A 21 4.93 -36.66 -4.60
CA VAL A 21 3.67 -37.40 -4.86
C VAL A 21 2.91 -37.64 -3.55
N GLU A 22 2.07 -36.68 -3.17
CA GLU A 22 0.83 -36.97 -2.47
C GLU A 22 -0.19 -35.86 -2.75
N SER A 23 -1.36 -36.31 -3.16
CA SER A 23 -2.56 -35.56 -3.54
C SER A 23 -3.08 -34.70 -2.40
N LEU A 24 -3.17 -33.38 -2.61
CA LEU A 24 -4.00 -32.50 -1.79
C LEU A 24 -5.44 -32.61 -2.28
N THR A 25 -6.13 -33.59 -1.70
CA THR A 25 -7.58 -33.65 -1.66
C THR A 25 -8.13 -32.39 -1.01
N THR A 26 -9.03 -31.74 -1.75
CA THR A 26 -9.94 -30.71 -1.28
C THR A 26 -10.66 -31.20 -0.03
N ALA A 27 -10.36 -30.60 1.13
CA ALA A 27 -11.16 -30.77 2.34
C ALA A 27 -12.49 -30.04 2.14
N VAL A 28 -13.44 -30.71 1.50
CA VAL A 28 -14.86 -30.46 1.73
C VAL A 28 -15.16 -31.07 3.10
N GLU A 29 -15.47 -30.20 4.06
CA GLU A 29 -15.97 -30.61 5.36
C GLU A 29 -17.31 -31.32 5.14
N VAL A 30 -17.25 -32.64 5.14
CA VAL A 30 -18.41 -33.54 5.13
C VAL A 30 -19.08 -33.36 6.48
N VAL A 31 -20.26 -32.74 6.46
CA VAL A 31 -21.22 -32.76 7.55
C VAL A 31 -21.51 -34.23 7.86
N GLU A 32 -21.03 -34.66 9.02
CA GLU A 32 -21.32 -35.97 9.60
C GLU A 32 -22.83 -36.06 9.84
N VAL A 33 -23.49 -36.89 9.03
CA VAL A 33 -24.87 -37.32 9.25
C VAL A 33 -24.84 -38.31 10.41
N VAL A 34 -25.11 -37.83 11.61
CA VAL A 34 -25.60 -38.66 12.70
C VAL A 34 -27.12 -38.67 12.60
N SER A 35 -27.64 -39.83 12.24
CA SER A 35 -29.06 -40.18 12.22
C SER A 35 -29.59 -40.45 13.63
N ASP A 36 -30.88 -40.20 13.79
CA ASP A 36 -31.78 -40.55 14.90
C ASP A 36 -31.45 -39.96 16.27
N ASP A 37 -32.12 -38.85 16.57
CA ASP A 37 -32.87 -38.77 17.81
C ASP A 37 -34.29 -38.26 17.53
N ALA A 38 -35.24 -38.95 18.14
CA ALA A 38 -36.66 -38.73 18.02
C ALA A 38 -37.03 -37.26 18.25
N ILE A 39 -38.05 -36.81 17.53
CA ILE A 39 -38.74 -35.54 17.78
C ILE A 39 -39.40 -35.66 19.16
N GLU A 40 -38.65 -35.35 20.23
CA GLU A 40 -39.24 -34.94 21.49
C GLU A 40 -39.80 -33.53 21.28
N PHE A 41 -41.12 -33.43 21.31
CA PHE A 41 -41.81 -32.15 21.47
C PHE A 41 -41.38 -31.55 22.80
N VAL A 42 -40.39 -30.65 22.75
CA VAL A 42 -40.03 -29.81 23.88
C VAL A 42 -41.24 -28.94 24.20
N ASN A 43 -41.91 -29.29 25.29
CA ASN A 43 -42.94 -28.49 25.93
C ASN A 43 -42.30 -27.17 26.36
N ILE A 44 -42.54 -26.11 25.57
CA ILE A 44 -42.06 -24.77 25.87
C ILE A 44 -42.80 -24.30 27.12
N SER A 45 -42.14 -24.43 28.27
CA SER A 45 -42.54 -23.80 29.51
C SER A 45 -42.51 -22.28 29.28
N ASN A 46 -43.71 -21.75 29.11
CA ASN A 46 -43.98 -20.41 28.61
C ASN A 46 -43.93 -19.42 29.79
N GLU A 47 -42.76 -18.86 30.11
CA GLU A 47 -42.57 -17.89 31.19
C GLU A 47 -42.97 -16.43 30.83
N ASN A 48 -43.88 -16.24 29.87
CA ASN A 48 -44.49 -14.94 29.59
C ASN A 48 -46.02 -15.02 29.65
N SER A 49 -46.56 -15.17 30.86
CA SER A 49 -48.00 -15.40 31.14
C SER A 49 -48.93 -14.17 31.02
N TYR A 50 -48.54 -13.08 30.35
CA TYR A 50 -49.37 -11.85 30.32
C TYR A 50 -49.93 -11.43 28.96
N ALA A 51 -49.86 -12.28 27.93
CA ALA A 51 -50.42 -11.96 26.60
C ALA A 51 -51.33 -13.03 25.97
N ARG A 52 -51.73 -14.08 26.69
CA ARG A 52 -52.65 -15.13 26.18
C ARG A 52 -54.13 -14.76 26.30
N ILE A 53 -54.52 -13.54 25.94
CA ILE A 53 -55.94 -13.16 25.90
C ILE A 53 -56.27 -12.92 24.43
N ASN A 54 -56.89 -13.91 23.79
CA ASN A 54 -57.34 -13.97 22.38
C ASN A 54 -56.44 -14.68 21.35
N GLU A 55 -55.72 -15.74 21.73
CA GLU A 55 -55.25 -16.72 20.73
C GLU A 55 -56.40 -17.72 20.47
N PRO A 56 -56.85 -17.92 19.22
CA PRO A 56 -57.86 -18.93 18.93
C PRO A 56 -57.35 -20.35 19.22
N ASP A 57 -58.18 -21.20 19.84
CA ASP A 57 -57.79 -22.55 20.28
C ASP A 57 -57.23 -23.44 19.16
N TRP A 58 -57.63 -23.18 17.90
CA TRP A 58 -57.14 -23.87 16.71
C TRP A 58 -55.70 -23.53 16.30
N PHE A 59 -55.05 -22.50 16.88
CA PHE A 59 -53.61 -22.26 16.69
C PHE A 59 -52.74 -23.10 17.62
N ILE A 60 -53.28 -23.49 18.78
CA ILE A 60 -52.55 -24.19 19.83
C ILE A 60 -52.68 -25.71 19.64
N ASN A 61 -53.82 -26.16 19.09
CA ASN A 61 -54.10 -27.57 18.87
C ASN A 61 -54.18 -27.91 17.38
N GLU A 62 -53.24 -28.74 16.92
CA GLU A 62 -53.19 -29.23 15.54
C GLU A 62 -54.47 -29.99 15.15
N ASP A 63 -55.07 -30.75 16.07
CA ASP A 63 -56.28 -31.53 15.80
C ASP A 63 -57.48 -30.61 15.49
N ILE A 64 -57.58 -29.49 16.20
CA ILE A 64 -58.63 -28.49 15.97
C ILE A 64 -58.38 -27.78 14.62
N LEU A 65 -57.13 -27.52 14.26
CA LEU A 65 -56.80 -26.95 12.94
C LEU A 65 -57.15 -27.90 11.79
N ARG A 66 -56.96 -29.21 11.98
CA ARG A 66 -57.36 -30.24 11.03
C ARG A 66 -58.88 -30.28 10.86
N ASP A 67 -59.62 -30.27 11.97
CA ASP A 67 -61.08 -30.24 11.96
C ASP A 67 -61.61 -28.97 11.26
N GLU A 68 -61.00 -27.82 11.53
CA GLU A 68 -61.30 -26.57 10.81
C GLU A 68 -61.01 -26.68 9.31
N GLY A 69 -59.91 -27.32 8.92
CA GLY A 69 -59.61 -27.63 7.51
C GLY A 69 -60.71 -28.46 6.85
N VAL A 70 -61.17 -29.52 7.52
CA VAL A 70 -62.27 -30.37 7.03
C VAL A 70 -63.57 -29.58 6.91
N ILE A 71 -63.95 -28.81 7.94
CA ILE A 71 -65.18 -28.01 7.95
C ILE A 71 -65.18 -26.99 6.82
N PHE A 72 -64.07 -26.27 6.62
CA PHE A 72 -63.92 -25.31 5.52
C PHE A 72 -64.01 -25.97 4.14
N GLY A 73 -63.43 -27.16 3.99
CA GLY A 73 -63.48 -27.91 2.73
C GLY A 73 -64.89 -28.43 2.42
N LEU A 74 -65.64 -28.86 3.44
CA LEU A 74 -67.03 -29.30 3.29
C LEU A 74 -67.98 -28.11 3.05
N SER A 75 -67.78 -26.97 3.72
CA SER A 75 -68.61 -25.76 3.54
C SER A 75 -68.41 -25.10 2.17
N GLY A 76 -67.25 -25.33 1.52
CA GLY A 76 -66.89 -24.67 0.26
C GLY A 76 -66.45 -23.23 0.43
N SER A 77 -66.07 -22.86 1.66
CA SER A 77 -65.44 -21.56 1.97
C SER A 77 -64.04 -21.49 1.38
N ASN A 78 -63.55 -20.28 1.09
CA ASN A 78 -62.18 -20.11 0.57
C ASN A 78 -61.14 -20.37 1.69
N SER A 79 -60.20 -21.28 1.44
CA SER A 79 -59.06 -21.55 2.33
C SER A 79 -58.12 -20.35 2.50
N ASP A 80 -58.06 -19.45 1.52
CA ASP A 80 -57.10 -18.33 1.50
C ASP A 80 -57.26 -17.40 2.71
N GLU A 81 -58.50 -17.20 3.18
CA GLU A 81 -58.79 -16.32 4.31
C GLU A 81 -58.17 -16.85 5.61
N LYS A 82 -58.31 -18.16 5.88
CA LYS A 82 -57.72 -18.81 7.05
C LYS A 82 -56.20 -18.88 6.96
N VAL A 83 -55.66 -19.21 5.78
CA VAL A 83 -54.22 -19.19 5.54
C VAL A 83 -53.66 -17.78 5.75
N ALA A 84 -54.37 -16.73 5.33
CA ALA A 84 -53.97 -15.34 5.56
C ALA A 84 -53.97 -14.97 7.05
N ILE A 85 -54.95 -15.43 7.84
CA ILE A 85 -54.97 -15.24 9.31
C ILE A 85 -53.76 -15.92 9.96
N ILE A 86 -53.45 -17.16 9.58
CA ILE A 86 -52.24 -17.88 10.06
C ILE A 86 -50.99 -17.09 9.73
N ARG A 87 -50.83 -16.64 8.48
CA ARG A 87 -49.67 -15.83 8.08
C ARG A 87 -49.57 -14.53 8.85
N HIS A 88 -50.69 -13.84 9.07
CA HIS A 88 -50.71 -12.55 9.76
C HIS A 88 -50.33 -12.68 11.24
N TYR A 89 -50.84 -13.71 11.91
CA TYR A 89 -50.50 -14.02 13.30
C TYR A 89 -49.00 -14.21 13.49
N PHE A 90 -48.40 -15.10 12.68
CA PHE A 90 -46.97 -15.36 12.76
C PHE A 90 -46.13 -14.16 12.28
N ALA A 91 -46.62 -13.37 11.33
CA ALA A 91 -45.94 -12.13 10.94
C ALA A 91 -45.92 -11.09 12.07
N GLN A 92 -47.00 -10.98 12.85
CA GLN A 92 -47.02 -10.11 14.03
C GLN A 92 -46.08 -10.61 15.12
N GLN A 93 -45.99 -11.94 15.31
CA GLN A 93 -45.10 -12.57 16.27
C GLN A 93 -43.61 -12.40 15.90
N THR A 94 -43.26 -12.46 14.60
CA THR A 94 -41.87 -12.29 14.15
C THR A 94 -41.48 -10.86 13.87
N ALA A 95 -42.42 -9.91 13.76
CA ALA A 95 -42.17 -8.53 13.34
C ALA A 95 -41.03 -7.84 14.12
N GLU A 96 -41.03 -7.95 15.45
CA GLU A 96 -39.98 -7.32 16.28
C GLU A 96 -38.62 -8.03 16.09
N THR A 97 -38.63 -9.36 16.02
CA THR A 97 -37.41 -10.15 15.78
C THR A 97 -36.84 -9.90 14.37
N ASP A 98 -37.69 -9.80 13.35
CA ASP A 98 -37.33 -9.47 11.97
C ASP A 98 -36.67 -8.07 11.91
N ARG A 99 -37.21 -7.08 12.64
CA ARG A 99 -36.60 -5.75 12.74
C ARG A 99 -35.22 -5.75 13.38
N VAL A 100 -35.05 -6.48 14.47
CA VAL A 100 -33.74 -6.58 15.14
C VAL A 100 -32.72 -7.33 14.26
N ILE A 101 -33.16 -8.34 13.51
CA ILE A 101 -32.33 -9.05 12.52
C ILE A 101 -31.87 -8.05 11.44
N GLU A 102 -32.79 -7.30 10.84
CA GLU A 102 -32.49 -6.32 9.79
C GLU A 102 -31.49 -5.27 10.27
N GLN A 103 -31.70 -4.72 11.48
CA GLN A 103 -30.76 -3.76 12.09
C GLN A 103 -29.36 -4.34 12.31
N LYS A 104 -29.27 -5.60 12.75
CA LYS A 104 -27.97 -6.27 12.96
C LYS A 104 -27.30 -6.63 11.64
N GLU A 105 -28.07 -7.01 10.62
CA GLU A 105 -27.56 -7.24 9.26
C GLU A 105 -27.04 -5.95 8.63
N GLU A 106 -27.76 -4.84 8.76
CA GLU A 106 -27.31 -3.51 8.36
C GLU A 106 -26.01 -3.14 9.08
N LYS A 107 -25.95 -3.36 10.40
CA LYS A 107 -24.73 -3.12 11.19
C LYS A 107 -23.54 -3.94 10.70
N ILE A 108 -23.75 -5.21 10.36
CA ILE A 108 -22.70 -6.06 9.75
C ILE A 108 -22.29 -5.52 8.38
N GLY A 109 -23.25 -5.06 7.57
CA GLY A 109 -23.01 -4.39 6.29
C GLY A 109 -22.12 -3.17 6.44
N GLU A 110 -22.43 -2.28 7.37
CA GLU A 110 -21.61 -1.11 7.71
C GLU A 110 -20.20 -1.53 8.14
N LEU A 111 -20.08 -2.49 9.06
CA LEU A 111 -18.78 -2.97 9.55
C LEU A 111 -17.93 -3.55 8.42
N ASN A 112 -18.53 -4.31 7.50
CA ASN A 112 -17.83 -4.80 6.31
C ASN A 112 -17.37 -3.67 5.39
N TYR A 113 -18.20 -2.64 5.21
CA TYR A 113 -17.80 -1.45 4.45
C TYR A 113 -16.57 -0.78 5.07
N TRP A 114 -16.59 -0.54 6.38
CA TRP A 114 -15.47 0.08 7.09
C TRP A 114 -14.18 -0.76 7.03
N VAL A 115 -14.30 -2.09 7.14
CA VAL A 115 -13.17 -3.01 6.97
C VAL A 115 -12.58 -2.86 5.56
N ASN A 116 -13.42 -2.93 4.52
CA ASN A 116 -12.98 -2.84 3.13
C ASN A 116 -12.32 -1.50 2.82
N GLU A 117 -12.87 -0.39 3.32
CA GLU A 117 -12.30 0.95 3.15
C GLU A 117 -10.92 1.04 3.81
N LYS A 118 -10.73 0.50 5.02
CA LYS A 118 -9.42 0.55 5.67
C LYS A 118 -8.42 -0.41 5.05
N GLU A 119 -8.86 -1.57 4.57
CA GLU A 119 -8.00 -2.50 3.83
C GLU A 119 -7.51 -1.89 2.51
N SER A 120 -8.33 -1.12 1.80
CA SER A 120 -7.90 -0.43 0.58
C SER A 120 -6.85 0.64 0.86
N LEU A 121 -7.02 1.42 1.93
CA LEU A 121 -6.03 2.41 2.38
C LEU A 121 -4.70 1.77 2.79
N VAL A 122 -4.75 0.62 3.47
CA VAL A 122 -3.53 -0.15 3.80
C VAL A 122 -2.80 -0.58 2.53
N LYS A 123 -3.52 -1.15 1.55
CA LYS A 123 -2.92 -1.56 0.26
C LYS A 123 -2.31 -0.37 -0.49
N GLU A 124 -2.99 0.77 -0.51
CA GLU A 124 -2.48 1.98 -1.15
C GLU A 124 -1.17 2.47 -0.50
N LEU A 125 -1.10 2.45 0.83
CA LEU A 125 0.12 2.79 1.57
C LEU A 125 1.24 1.77 1.33
N GLU A 126 0.93 0.48 1.30
CA GLU A 126 1.90 -0.59 0.99
C GLU A 126 2.50 -0.42 -0.42
N ILE A 127 1.68 -0.06 -1.42
CA ILE A 127 2.14 0.26 -2.78
C ILE A 127 3.06 1.48 -2.76
N LYS A 128 2.68 2.57 -2.07
CA LYS A 128 3.52 3.78 -1.95
C LYS A 128 4.88 3.49 -1.29
N ILE A 129 4.90 2.63 -0.27
CA ILE A 129 6.14 2.16 0.37
C ILE A 129 7.00 1.40 -0.64
N GLN A 130 6.39 0.49 -1.40
CA GLN A 130 7.10 -0.31 -2.39
C GLN A 130 7.66 0.56 -3.54
N ASP A 131 6.90 1.52 -4.02
CA ASP A 131 7.33 2.48 -5.05
C ASP A 131 8.51 3.33 -4.56
N LEU A 132 8.43 3.89 -3.35
CA LEU A 132 9.55 4.62 -2.74
C LEU A 132 10.77 3.72 -2.53
N LYS A 133 10.58 2.46 -2.16
CA LYS A 133 11.68 1.51 -1.99
C LYS A 133 12.37 1.21 -3.32
N ASN A 134 11.59 0.97 -4.37
CA ASN A 134 12.05 0.66 -5.72
C ASN A 134 12.66 1.85 -6.46
N GLN A 135 12.45 3.08 -5.97
CA GLN A 135 13.06 4.27 -6.54
C GLN A 135 14.58 4.28 -6.33
N GLU A 136 15.34 3.66 -7.22
CA GLU A 136 16.81 3.69 -7.18
C GLU A 136 17.37 4.97 -7.80
N PHE A 137 18.39 5.54 -7.17
CA PHE A 137 19.15 6.63 -7.76
C PHE A 137 20.12 6.05 -8.79
N THR A 138 19.83 6.26 -10.07
CA THR A 138 20.61 5.72 -11.20
C THR A 138 21.81 6.60 -11.60
N GLU A 139 21.93 7.80 -11.04
CA GLU A 139 23.06 8.69 -11.32
C GLU A 139 24.35 8.14 -10.70
N GLN A 140 25.34 7.85 -11.55
CA GLN A 140 26.64 7.34 -11.14
C GLN A 140 27.45 8.42 -10.43
N HIS A 141 28.02 8.07 -9.28
CA HIS A 141 28.86 8.97 -8.50
C HIS A 141 30.30 8.97 -9.00
N HIS A 142 30.77 10.12 -9.47
CA HIS A 142 32.19 10.34 -9.82
C HIS A 142 32.95 11.14 -8.75
N LEU A 143 32.29 11.49 -7.64
CA LEU A 143 32.82 12.27 -6.52
C LEU A 143 34.26 11.92 -6.10
N PRO A 144 34.62 10.64 -5.83
CA PRO A 144 35.98 10.32 -5.38
C PRO A 144 37.03 10.69 -6.43
N ARG A 145 36.72 10.49 -7.72
CA ARG A 145 37.61 10.85 -8.82
C ARG A 145 37.74 12.36 -8.94
N THR A 146 36.64 13.09 -8.82
CA THR A 146 36.61 14.56 -8.87
C THR A 146 37.43 15.18 -7.73
N ILE A 147 37.32 14.64 -6.51
CA ILE A 147 38.09 15.09 -5.34
C ILE A 147 39.60 14.85 -5.54
N VAL A 148 39.98 13.66 -6.02
CA VAL A 148 41.40 13.37 -6.32
C VAL A 148 41.94 14.29 -7.41
N GLY A 149 41.16 14.56 -8.46
CA GLY A 149 41.51 15.52 -9.51
C GLY A 149 41.68 16.96 -8.99
N LEU A 150 40.82 17.39 -8.06
CA LEU A 150 40.90 18.69 -7.41
C LEU A 150 42.16 18.80 -6.54
N LEU A 151 42.45 17.78 -5.72
CA LEU A 151 43.66 17.73 -4.89
C LEU A 151 44.93 17.77 -5.73
N LEU A 152 44.97 17.02 -6.84
CA LEU A 152 46.08 17.05 -7.79
C LEU A 152 46.24 18.46 -8.41
N ALA A 153 45.15 19.09 -8.83
CA ALA A 153 45.16 20.44 -9.39
C ALA A 153 45.66 21.49 -8.37
N CYS A 154 45.21 21.40 -7.11
CA CYS A 154 45.73 22.22 -6.01
C CYS A 154 47.22 21.97 -5.76
N GLY A 155 47.67 20.72 -5.78
CA GLY A 155 49.09 20.38 -5.62
C GLY A 155 49.95 20.99 -6.73
N ILE A 156 49.49 20.92 -7.98
CA ILE A 156 50.16 21.56 -9.14
C ILE A 156 50.18 23.08 -8.99
N ALA A 157 49.08 23.69 -8.54
CA ALA A 157 48.99 25.14 -8.33
C ALA A 157 49.98 25.62 -7.26
N VAL A 158 50.05 24.92 -6.11
CA VAL A 158 51.00 25.21 -5.03
C VAL A 158 52.44 24.99 -5.51
N GLY A 159 52.71 23.90 -6.22
CA GLY A 159 54.04 23.64 -6.79
C GLY A 159 54.49 24.72 -7.78
N ASN A 160 53.58 25.23 -8.61
CA ASN A 160 53.86 26.32 -9.54
C ASN A 160 54.21 27.63 -8.80
N TYR A 161 53.51 27.95 -7.70
CA TYR A 161 53.84 29.11 -6.87
C TYR A 161 55.27 29.02 -6.31
N PHE A 162 55.63 27.90 -5.67
CA PHE A 162 56.97 27.70 -5.13
C PHE A 162 58.05 27.76 -6.21
N LEU A 163 57.76 27.22 -7.40
CA LEU A 163 58.69 27.25 -8.52
C LEU A 163 58.94 28.68 -9.02
N ILE A 164 57.90 29.52 -9.06
CA ILE A 164 58.03 30.94 -9.41
C ILE A 164 58.79 31.70 -8.32
N GLU A 165 58.48 31.48 -7.05
CA GLU A 165 59.13 32.13 -5.91
C GLU A 165 60.64 31.85 -5.87
N GLU A 166 61.02 30.57 -5.94
CA GLU A 166 62.42 30.14 -5.95
C GLU A 166 63.17 30.74 -7.15
N SER A 167 62.52 30.79 -8.31
CA SER A 167 63.12 31.34 -9.52
C SER A 167 63.35 32.85 -9.47
N LEU A 168 62.60 33.58 -8.63
CA LEU A 168 62.71 35.03 -8.47
C LEU A 168 63.55 35.46 -7.26
N HIS A 169 63.95 34.51 -6.40
CA HIS A 169 64.63 34.79 -5.14
C HIS A 169 65.97 35.53 -5.30
N GLY A 170 66.67 35.32 -6.42
CA GLY A 170 67.94 35.98 -6.72
C GLY A 170 67.86 37.42 -7.25
N GLN A 171 66.67 37.92 -7.62
CA GLN A 171 66.50 39.21 -8.31
C GLN A 171 65.79 40.29 -7.49
N PHE A 172 65.00 39.91 -6.48
CA PHE A 172 64.20 40.85 -5.70
C PHE A 172 64.29 40.58 -4.20
N GLN A 173 64.39 41.63 -3.38
CA GLN A 173 64.37 41.54 -1.91
C GLN A 173 63.00 41.08 -1.35
N GLN A 174 61.92 41.19 -2.14
CA GLN A 174 60.56 40.75 -1.80
C GLN A 174 60.02 39.77 -2.85
N SER A 175 60.74 38.67 -3.09
CA SER A 175 60.41 37.67 -4.11
C SER A 175 59.02 37.03 -3.92
N GLY A 176 58.59 36.80 -2.68
CA GLY A 176 57.31 36.14 -2.40
C GLY A 176 56.06 36.93 -2.82
N LEU A 177 56.07 38.26 -2.67
CA LEU A 177 54.94 39.12 -3.08
C LEU A 177 54.84 39.24 -4.60
N ILE A 178 55.98 39.36 -5.27
CA ILE A 178 56.05 39.42 -6.74
C ILE A 178 55.64 38.07 -7.33
N ALA A 179 56.12 36.96 -6.76
CA ALA A 179 55.71 35.62 -7.15
C ALA A 179 54.20 35.41 -6.98
N MET A 180 53.61 35.92 -5.90
CA MET A 180 52.16 35.88 -5.70
C MET A 180 51.42 36.69 -6.76
N GLY A 181 51.87 37.92 -7.07
CA GLY A 181 51.28 38.74 -8.13
C GLY A 181 51.34 38.07 -9.51
N VAL A 182 52.50 37.51 -9.86
CA VAL A 182 52.71 36.78 -11.13
C VAL A 182 51.88 35.50 -11.17
N PHE A 183 51.78 34.77 -10.05
CA PHE A 183 50.96 33.58 -9.95
C PHE A 183 49.49 33.89 -10.17
N TRP A 184 48.94 34.91 -9.49
CA TRP A 184 47.55 35.32 -9.65
C TRP A 184 47.25 35.85 -11.06
N ALA A 185 48.18 36.61 -11.65
CA ALA A 185 48.06 37.07 -13.03
C ALA A 185 48.07 35.90 -14.04
N GLY A 186 48.94 34.91 -13.86
CA GLY A 186 48.98 33.71 -14.70
C GLY A 186 47.76 32.81 -14.52
N MET A 187 47.20 32.78 -13.31
CA MET A 187 45.99 32.04 -12.95
C MET A 187 44.69 32.77 -13.35
N PHE A 188 44.75 34.00 -13.86
CA PHE A 188 43.58 34.79 -14.24
C PHE A 188 42.68 34.11 -15.30
N ASN A 189 43.24 33.18 -16.07
CA ASN A 189 42.51 32.30 -16.99
C ASN A 189 41.38 31.47 -16.30
N LEU A 190 41.42 31.32 -14.97
CA LEU A 190 40.37 30.66 -14.18
C LEU A 190 39.02 31.38 -14.17
N PHE A 191 38.99 32.69 -14.41
CA PHE A 191 37.74 33.47 -14.37
C PHE A 191 37.00 33.51 -15.71
N GLY A 192 37.57 32.91 -16.77
CA GLY A 192 36.91 32.74 -18.05
C GLY A 192 35.71 31.79 -17.92
N ARG A 193 34.55 32.18 -18.45
CA ARG A 193 33.38 31.31 -18.49
C ARG A 193 33.69 30.08 -19.35
N ILE A 194 33.62 28.91 -18.71
CA ILE A 194 33.26 27.59 -19.24
C ILE A 194 33.77 27.30 -20.66
N SER A 195 34.75 26.39 -20.71
CA SER A 195 35.00 25.35 -21.72
C SER A 195 34.63 25.62 -23.19
N PHE A 196 35.61 25.32 -24.05
CA PHE A 196 35.65 25.34 -25.52
C PHE A 196 34.52 24.59 -26.27
N LEU A 197 33.47 24.10 -25.59
CA LEU A 197 32.56 23.08 -26.15
C LEU A 197 31.06 23.37 -26.03
N HIS A 198 30.60 24.50 -25.47
CA HIS A 198 29.16 24.76 -25.32
C HIS A 198 28.67 26.21 -25.49
N ASP A 199 29.50 27.12 -26.01
CA ASP A 199 29.01 28.47 -26.38
C ASP A 199 29.18 28.68 -27.90
N ASP A 200 28.08 28.46 -28.63
CA ASP A 200 27.92 28.74 -30.06
C ASP A 200 27.66 30.25 -30.34
N ASP A 201 27.87 31.13 -29.36
CA ASP A 201 27.62 32.55 -29.52
C ASP A 201 28.86 33.34 -29.94
N LYS A 202 28.83 33.72 -31.22
CA LYS A 202 29.61 34.68 -32.04
C LYS A 202 30.21 35.93 -31.33
N THR A 203 30.89 35.80 -30.21
CA THR A 203 31.63 36.89 -29.58
C THR A 203 33.13 36.66 -29.70
N SER A 204 33.71 37.34 -30.71
CA SER A 204 35.12 37.59 -30.99
C SER A 204 36.15 36.62 -30.36
N SER A 205 36.42 35.51 -31.05
CA SER A 205 37.39 34.47 -30.67
C SER A 205 38.79 35.01 -30.34
N TRP A 206 39.20 36.15 -30.90
CA TRP A 206 40.53 36.73 -30.65
C TRP A 206 40.69 37.28 -29.24
N ARG A 207 39.66 37.94 -28.68
CA ARG A 207 39.72 38.49 -27.32
C ARG A 207 39.79 37.36 -26.29
N ARG A 208 39.05 36.28 -26.52
CA ARG A 208 39.07 35.05 -25.72
C ARG A 208 40.42 34.33 -25.79
N ILE A 209 41.02 34.21 -26.99
CA ILE A 209 42.38 33.66 -27.17
C ILE A 209 43.42 34.52 -26.42
N LEU A 210 43.29 35.85 -26.48
CA LEU A 210 44.19 36.78 -25.78
C LEU A 210 44.03 36.68 -24.26
N GLU A 211 42.80 36.54 -23.77
CA GLU A 211 42.50 36.39 -22.33
C GLU A 211 42.95 35.01 -21.81
N GLU A 212 42.75 33.93 -22.57
CA GLU A 212 43.09 32.56 -22.14
C GLU A 212 44.59 32.22 -22.28
N ILE A 213 45.28 32.75 -23.30
CA ILE A 213 46.70 32.43 -23.58
C ILE A 213 47.62 33.60 -23.22
N GLY A 214 47.17 34.84 -23.43
CA GLY A 214 48.01 36.03 -23.27
C GLY A 214 48.45 36.28 -21.84
N MET A 215 47.57 36.08 -20.85
CA MET A 215 47.90 36.29 -19.43
C MET A 215 48.88 35.24 -18.86
N PRO A 216 48.69 33.92 -19.12
CA PRO A 216 49.70 32.90 -18.81
C PRO A 216 51.03 33.15 -19.53
N LEU A 217 50.99 33.55 -20.80
CA LEU A 217 52.19 33.83 -21.60
C LEU A 217 52.96 35.03 -21.04
N ALA A 218 52.28 36.13 -20.74
CA ALA A 218 52.88 37.33 -20.17
C ALA A 218 53.51 37.04 -18.80
N SER A 219 52.82 36.26 -17.97
CA SER A 219 53.31 35.88 -16.64
C SER A 219 54.52 34.96 -16.72
N ALA A 220 54.50 33.95 -17.60
CA ALA A 220 55.65 33.08 -17.84
C ALA A 220 56.84 33.86 -18.46
N PHE A 221 56.55 34.78 -19.39
CA PHE A 221 57.57 35.60 -20.05
C PHE A 221 58.23 36.57 -19.07
N PHE A 222 57.47 37.12 -18.12
CA PHE A 222 58.01 37.94 -17.04
C PHE A 222 59.04 37.15 -16.22
N VAL A 223 58.71 35.92 -15.81
CA VAL A 223 59.64 35.05 -15.08
C VAL A 223 60.87 34.71 -15.92
N PHE A 224 60.68 34.41 -17.21
CA PHE A 224 61.77 34.16 -18.15
C PHE A 224 62.74 35.33 -18.27
N ALA A 225 62.24 36.56 -18.42
CA ALA A 225 63.06 37.75 -18.57
C ALA A 225 63.99 37.98 -17.37
N GLN A 226 63.51 37.67 -16.15
CA GLN A 226 64.29 37.81 -14.92
C GLN A 226 65.35 36.71 -14.74
N ILE A 227 65.06 35.50 -15.19
CA ILE A 227 65.98 34.36 -15.07
C ILE A 227 67.02 34.34 -16.20
N TYR A 228 66.69 34.89 -17.37
CA TYR A 228 67.57 34.89 -18.54
C TYR A 228 68.94 35.54 -18.26
N ALA A 229 68.97 36.54 -17.38
CA ALA A 229 70.20 37.22 -16.99
C ALA A 229 71.10 36.38 -16.05
N THR A 230 70.58 35.33 -15.40
CA THR A 230 71.28 34.58 -14.34
C THR A 230 71.54 33.13 -14.67
N GLN A 231 70.78 32.53 -15.59
CA GLN A 231 70.90 31.11 -15.94
C GLN A 231 71.23 30.90 -17.42
N PRO A 232 71.85 29.75 -17.77
CA PRO A 232 72.08 29.37 -19.16
C PRO A 232 70.80 29.38 -19.99
N ALA A 233 70.88 29.86 -21.22
CA ALA A 233 69.72 30.05 -22.11
C ALA A 233 68.80 28.83 -22.23
N LEU A 234 69.36 27.62 -22.22
CA LEU A 234 68.59 26.37 -22.29
C LEU A 234 67.70 26.15 -21.05
N LYS A 235 68.21 26.45 -19.85
CA LYS A 235 67.45 26.29 -18.59
C LYS A 235 66.32 27.30 -18.52
N SER A 236 66.59 28.55 -18.91
CA SER A 236 65.60 29.62 -18.92
C SER A 236 64.45 29.31 -19.88
N TRP A 237 64.76 28.82 -21.09
CA TRP A 237 63.73 28.41 -22.06
C TRP A 237 62.91 27.20 -21.59
N ALA A 238 63.56 26.21 -20.97
CA ALA A 238 62.85 25.06 -20.41
C ALA A 238 61.90 25.48 -19.29
N LEU A 239 62.34 26.38 -18.41
CA LEU A 239 61.56 26.89 -17.28
C LEU A 239 60.39 27.76 -17.76
N PHE A 240 60.60 28.60 -18.78
CA PHE A 240 59.54 29.36 -19.46
C PHE A 240 58.45 28.45 -20.00
N ALA A 241 58.82 27.47 -20.83
CA ALA A 241 57.87 26.53 -21.41
C ALA A 241 57.12 25.76 -20.31
N PHE A 242 57.83 25.32 -19.27
CA PHE A 242 57.24 24.58 -18.17
C PHE A 242 56.21 25.41 -17.37
N ILE A 243 56.55 26.62 -16.94
CA ILE A 243 55.62 27.52 -16.22
C ILE A 243 54.42 27.86 -17.09
N PHE A 244 54.63 28.13 -18.38
CA PHE A 244 53.55 28.44 -19.31
C PHE A 244 52.54 27.28 -19.41
N PHE A 245 53.02 26.04 -19.61
CA PHE A 245 52.16 24.86 -19.62
C PHE A 245 51.48 24.61 -18.27
N LEU A 246 52.17 24.84 -17.15
CA LEU A 246 51.58 24.72 -15.81
C LEU A 246 50.42 25.69 -15.61
N PHE A 247 50.54 26.95 -16.01
CA PHE A 247 49.44 27.92 -15.93
C PHE A 247 48.25 27.51 -16.80
N MET A 248 48.49 27.07 -18.03
CA MET A 248 47.41 26.61 -18.91
C MET A 248 46.69 25.37 -18.36
N PHE A 249 47.43 24.42 -17.79
CA PHE A 249 46.88 23.15 -17.35
C PHE A 249 46.22 23.24 -15.97
N SER A 250 46.84 23.94 -15.02
CA SER A 250 46.34 24.13 -13.66
C SER A 250 45.00 24.87 -13.64
N GLY A 251 44.87 25.96 -14.41
CA GLY A 251 43.63 26.72 -14.49
C GLY A 251 42.46 25.90 -15.02
N LYS A 252 42.68 25.16 -16.11
CA LYS A 252 41.64 24.35 -16.75
C LYS A 252 41.21 23.15 -15.89
N LEU A 253 42.17 22.46 -15.29
CA LEU A 253 41.88 21.33 -14.41
C LEU A 253 41.10 21.75 -13.16
N LEU A 254 41.47 22.88 -12.55
CA LEU A 254 40.84 23.33 -11.32
C LEU A 254 39.38 23.76 -11.58
N LEU A 255 39.13 24.56 -12.61
CA LEU A 255 37.76 24.99 -12.96
C LEU A 255 36.87 23.83 -13.43
N GLY A 256 37.43 22.92 -14.25
CA GLY A 256 36.73 21.74 -14.74
C GLY A 256 36.29 20.82 -13.60
N ASN A 257 37.22 20.50 -12.69
CA ASN A 257 36.93 19.66 -11.53
C ASN A 257 36.00 20.36 -10.52
N LEU A 258 36.09 21.68 -10.37
CA LEU A 258 35.21 22.43 -9.44
C LEU A 258 33.76 22.46 -9.93
N THR A 259 33.53 22.61 -11.24
CA THR A 259 32.20 22.60 -11.82
C THR A 259 31.55 21.23 -11.66
N ILE A 260 32.29 20.16 -12.00
CA ILE A 260 31.85 18.78 -11.80
C ILE A 260 31.60 18.50 -10.31
N LEU A 261 32.44 19.01 -9.41
CA LEU A 261 32.27 18.83 -7.96
C LEU A 261 30.98 19.49 -7.45
N LYS A 262 30.63 20.68 -7.97
CA LYS A 262 29.38 21.35 -7.60
C LYS A 262 28.17 20.52 -8.04
N ASP A 263 28.18 20.02 -9.26
CA ASP A 263 27.10 19.20 -9.81
C ASP A 263 26.98 17.88 -9.02
N ASP A 264 28.11 17.20 -8.81
CA ASP A 264 28.23 15.99 -8.00
C ASP A 264 27.75 16.19 -6.55
N LEU A 265 28.07 17.33 -5.92
CA LEU A 265 27.65 17.66 -4.56
C LEU A 265 26.14 17.88 -4.49
N SER A 266 25.56 18.53 -5.51
CA SER A 266 24.12 18.72 -5.60
C SER A 266 23.38 17.39 -5.74
N ILE A 267 23.92 16.46 -6.53
CA ILE A 267 23.40 15.09 -6.70
C ILE A 267 23.49 14.33 -5.37
N PHE A 268 24.64 14.40 -4.70
CA PHE A 268 24.84 13.77 -3.39
C PHE A 268 23.86 14.30 -2.33
N GLN A 269 23.65 15.61 -2.29
CA GLN A 269 22.68 16.21 -1.37
C GLN A 269 21.26 15.72 -1.65
N LYS A 270 20.83 15.69 -2.92
CA LYS A 270 19.53 15.14 -3.31
C LYS A 270 19.39 13.68 -2.94
N ARG A 271 20.43 12.87 -3.15
CA ARG A 271 20.47 11.45 -2.75
C ARG A 271 20.30 11.30 -1.24
N ASN A 272 21.03 12.07 -0.44
CA ASN A 272 20.94 12.00 1.01
C ASN A 272 19.57 12.45 1.52
N GLN A 273 18.98 13.49 0.92
CA GLN A 273 17.61 13.92 1.20
C GLN A 273 16.61 12.81 0.86
N LEU A 274 16.70 12.18 -0.31
CA LEU A 274 15.81 11.09 -0.68
C LEU A 274 15.95 9.87 0.24
N GLN A 275 17.16 9.53 0.70
CA GLN A 275 17.35 8.45 1.69
C GLN A 275 16.69 8.80 3.03
N LYS A 276 16.83 10.04 3.51
CA LYS A 276 16.16 10.50 4.73
C LYS A 276 14.65 10.49 4.58
N ASP A 277 14.15 10.97 3.44
CA ASP A 277 12.72 10.99 3.13
C ASP A 277 12.14 9.59 3.02
N LYS A 278 12.88 8.64 2.43
CA LYS A 278 12.49 7.22 2.41
C LYS A 278 12.33 6.69 3.83
N ILE A 279 13.34 6.85 4.69
CA ILE A 279 13.29 6.33 6.06
C ILE A 279 12.13 6.97 6.84
N LYS A 280 11.99 8.30 6.77
CA LYS A 280 10.96 9.02 7.52
C LYS A 280 9.55 8.71 7.02
N LYS A 281 9.31 8.83 5.70
CA LYS A 281 7.97 8.60 5.13
C LYS A 281 7.55 7.15 5.23
N VAL A 282 8.47 6.20 5.04
CA VAL A 282 8.17 4.77 5.24
C VAL A 282 7.79 4.52 6.69
N ALA A 283 8.55 5.03 7.67
CA ALA A 283 8.18 4.89 9.08
C ALA A 283 6.83 5.53 9.42
N ASP A 284 6.55 6.73 8.89
CA ASP A 284 5.27 7.41 9.08
C ASP A 284 4.11 6.59 8.49
N TRP A 285 4.26 6.05 7.27
CA TRP A 285 3.26 5.20 6.62
C TRP A 285 3.10 3.83 7.29
N GLU A 286 4.17 3.21 7.78
CA GLU A 286 4.11 1.97 8.55
C GLU A 286 3.30 2.16 9.85
N ASN A 287 3.51 3.28 10.55
CA ASN A 287 2.71 3.64 11.73
C ASN A 287 1.24 3.87 11.38
N GLU A 288 0.94 4.48 10.23
CA GLU A 288 -0.44 4.63 9.74
C GLU A 288 -1.08 3.28 9.39
N ILE A 289 -0.34 2.39 8.73
CA ILE A 289 -0.78 1.03 8.42
C ILE A 289 -1.12 0.28 9.71
N GLU A 290 -0.28 0.37 10.75
CA GLU A 290 -0.54 -0.28 12.04
C GLU A 290 -1.81 0.28 12.71
N LYS A 291 -2.01 1.60 12.66
CA LYS A 291 -3.27 2.23 13.13
C LYS A 291 -4.49 1.77 12.34
N TYR A 292 -4.38 1.54 11.04
CA TYR A 292 -5.51 1.01 10.27
C TYR A 292 -5.73 -0.48 10.53
N LYS A 293 -4.68 -1.28 10.67
CA LYS A 293 -4.76 -2.71 11.02
C LYS A 293 -5.43 -2.92 12.37
N THR A 294 -5.07 -2.14 13.39
CA THR A 294 -5.74 -2.18 14.71
C THR A 294 -7.21 -1.79 14.64
N LYS A 295 -7.59 -0.80 13.82
CA LYS A 295 -9.00 -0.45 13.59
C LYS A 295 -9.78 -1.54 12.85
N ILE A 296 -9.18 -2.16 11.83
CA ILE A 296 -9.78 -3.30 11.11
C ILE A 296 -10.06 -4.44 12.09
N GLU A 297 -9.09 -4.77 12.95
CA GLU A 297 -9.25 -5.83 13.93
C GLU A 297 -10.38 -5.54 14.92
N LYS A 298 -10.48 -4.29 15.38
CA LYS A 298 -11.61 -3.86 16.20
C LYS A 298 -12.96 -4.07 15.50
N TYR A 299 -13.09 -3.68 14.23
CA TYR A 299 -14.35 -3.88 13.49
C TYR A 299 -14.66 -5.36 13.24
N ARG A 300 -13.63 -6.20 13.03
CA ARG A 300 -13.80 -7.66 12.92
C ARG A 300 -14.26 -8.26 14.25
N GLN A 301 -13.71 -7.80 15.37
CA GLN A 301 -14.15 -8.21 16.69
C GLN A 301 -15.60 -7.77 16.97
N ASP A 302 -15.96 -6.53 16.65
CA ASP A 302 -17.33 -6.03 16.78
C ASP A 302 -18.31 -6.87 15.94
N LYS A 303 -17.93 -7.23 14.71
CA LYS A 303 -18.70 -8.14 13.85
C LYS A 303 -18.84 -9.53 14.47
N GLN A 304 -17.76 -10.08 15.02
CA GLN A 304 -17.74 -11.39 15.68
C GLN A 304 -18.64 -11.41 16.93
N ASN A 305 -18.78 -10.29 17.64
CA ASN A 305 -19.67 -10.19 18.79
C ASN A 305 -21.16 -10.17 18.40
N VAL A 306 -21.50 -9.58 17.25
CA VAL A 306 -22.90 -9.48 16.77
C VAL A 306 -23.37 -10.77 16.10
N LEU A 307 -22.46 -11.51 15.46
CA LEU A 307 -22.81 -12.68 14.65
C LEU A 307 -23.55 -13.79 15.45
N PRO A 308 -23.13 -14.20 16.67
CA PRO A 308 -23.81 -15.24 17.42
C PRO A 308 -25.25 -14.87 17.78
N GLU A 309 -25.47 -13.60 18.15
CA GLU A 309 -26.80 -13.09 18.50
C GLU A 309 -27.71 -13.06 17.27
N LEU A 310 -27.19 -12.61 16.13
CA LEU A 310 -27.90 -12.65 14.86
C LEU A 310 -28.25 -14.09 14.45
N THR A 311 -27.31 -15.03 14.54
CA THR A 311 -27.55 -16.45 14.22
C THR A 311 -28.63 -17.04 15.12
N LYS A 312 -28.62 -16.72 16.42
CA LYS A 312 -29.64 -17.17 17.38
C LYS A 312 -31.02 -16.63 17.02
N LEU A 313 -31.14 -15.31 16.79
CA LEU A 313 -32.40 -14.68 16.42
C LEU A 313 -32.92 -15.20 15.07
N SER A 314 -32.04 -15.33 14.08
CA SER A 314 -32.37 -15.87 12.76
C SER A 314 -32.86 -17.32 12.83
N THR A 315 -32.22 -18.16 13.65
CA THR A 315 -32.64 -19.55 13.86
C THR A 315 -33.98 -19.62 14.59
N GLN A 316 -34.21 -18.80 15.61
CA GLN A 316 -35.51 -18.72 16.30
C GLN A 316 -36.62 -18.29 15.35
N ASN A 317 -36.36 -17.27 14.54
CA ASN A 317 -37.32 -16.77 13.56
C ASN A 317 -37.58 -17.81 12.45
N SER A 318 -36.55 -18.51 11.98
CA SER A 318 -36.69 -19.62 11.05
C SER A 318 -37.55 -20.76 11.61
N LYS A 319 -37.40 -21.11 12.90
CA LYS A 319 -38.26 -22.10 13.57
C LYS A 319 -39.72 -21.66 13.60
N ILE A 320 -39.99 -20.39 13.93
CA ILE A 320 -41.36 -19.84 13.95
C ILE A 320 -41.97 -19.84 12.54
N LYS A 321 -41.19 -19.44 11.51
CA LYS A 321 -41.62 -19.49 10.11
C LYS A 321 -41.86 -20.93 9.63
N ALA A 322 -41.05 -21.89 10.04
CA ALA A 322 -41.26 -23.31 9.75
C ALA A 322 -42.53 -23.85 10.42
N GLN A 323 -42.81 -23.46 11.68
CA GLN A 323 -44.04 -23.81 12.37
C GLN A 323 -45.27 -23.24 11.66
N ARG A 324 -45.23 -21.96 11.25
CA ARG A 324 -46.27 -21.35 10.41
C ARG A 324 -46.53 -22.18 9.16
N ASP A 325 -45.48 -22.52 8.42
CA ASP A 325 -45.60 -23.24 7.16
C ASP A 325 -46.09 -24.68 7.35
N MET A 326 -45.73 -25.33 8.46
CA MET A 326 -46.29 -26.61 8.87
C MET A 326 -47.80 -26.51 9.09
N LEU A 327 -48.25 -25.55 9.90
CA LEU A 327 -49.68 -25.37 10.20
C LEU A 327 -50.50 -25.05 8.95
N ILE A 328 -49.98 -24.19 8.07
CA ILE A 328 -50.61 -23.92 6.77
C ILE A 328 -50.76 -25.20 5.94
N LYS A 329 -49.70 -26.01 5.84
CA LYS A 329 -49.75 -27.26 5.07
C LYS A 329 -50.71 -28.29 5.65
N VAL A 330 -50.76 -28.42 6.98
CA VAL A 330 -51.72 -29.29 7.66
C VAL A 330 -53.14 -28.86 7.30
N PHE A 331 -53.47 -27.58 7.48
CA PHE A 331 -54.77 -27.02 7.11
C PHE A 331 -55.12 -27.26 5.63
N GLU A 332 -54.22 -26.90 4.70
CA GLU A 332 -54.42 -27.06 3.26
C GLU A 332 -54.63 -28.54 2.87
N SER A 333 -53.88 -29.46 3.47
CA SER A 333 -53.98 -30.88 3.18
C SER A 333 -55.34 -31.47 3.55
N GLU A 334 -55.86 -31.13 4.74
CA GLU A 334 -57.18 -31.59 5.21
C GLU A 334 -58.31 -30.89 4.46
N TYR A 335 -58.16 -29.60 4.16
CA TYR A 335 -59.10 -28.84 3.33
C TYR A 335 -59.25 -29.44 1.92
N HIS A 336 -58.15 -29.75 1.24
CA HIS A 336 -58.19 -30.37 -0.07
C HIS A 336 -58.76 -31.78 -0.03
N LEU A 337 -58.45 -32.56 1.01
CA LEU A 337 -59.03 -33.88 1.22
C LEU A 337 -60.56 -33.78 1.39
N ALA A 338 -61.04 -32.86 2.22
CA ALA A 338 -62.46 -32.64 2.46
C ALA A 338 -63.21 -32.17 1.20
N ILE A 339 -62.60 -31.32 0.36
CA ILE A 339 -63.16 -30.96 -0.95
C ILE A 339 -63.30 -32.20 -1.85
N GLN A 340 -62.27 -33.05 -1.91
CA GLN A 340 -62.32 -34.27 -2.72
C GLN A 340 -63.42 -35.23 -2.23
N TYR A 341 -63.62 -35.35 -0.92
CA TYR A 341 -64.72 -36.12 -0.34
C TYR A 341 -66.08 -35.49 -0.65
N ARG A 342 -66.23 -34.17 -0.51
CA ARG A 342 -67.46 -33.45 -0.85
C ARG A 342 -67.89 -33.71 -2.30
N ASN A 343 -66.95 -33.63 -3.23
CA ASN A 343 -67.22 -33.87 -4.66
C ASN A 343 -67.62 -35.32 -4.97
N ARG A 344 -67.44 -36.25 -4.02
CA ARG A 344 -67.81 -37.68 -4.15
C ARG A 344 -69.07 -38.07 -3.36
N LEU A 345 -69.59 -37.19 -2.50
CA LEU A 345 -70.77 -37.44 -1.65
C LEU A 345 -72.06 -36.96 -2.35
N SER A 346 -73.16 -37.71 -2.19
CA SER A 346 -74.48 -37.30 -2.69
C SER A 346 -75.13 -36.25 -1.77
N ASP A 347 -75.90 -35.30 -2.30
CA ASP A 347 -76.55 -34.21 -1.55
C ASP A 347 -77.39 -34.68 -0.33
N LYS A 348 -77.92 -35.92 -0.38
CA LYS A 348 -78.65 -36.54 0.75
C LYS A 348 -77.74 -36.90 1.93
N GLN A 349 -76.47 -37.22 1.68
CA GLN A 349 -75.48 -37.54 2.71
C GLN A 349 -74.87 -36.27 3.31
N MET A 350 -74.72 -35.19 2.51
CA MET A 350 -74.29 -33.88 3.02
C MET A 350 -75.27 -33.29 4.05
N LYS A 351 -76.59 -33.43 3.85
CA LYS A 351 -77.59 -32.98 4.83
C LYS A 351 -77.49 -33.67 6.20
N GLY A 352 -76.99 -34.92 6.24
CA GLY A 352 -76.79 -35.65 7.49
C GLY A 352 -75.61 -35.14 8.33
N PHE A 353 -74.59 -34.54 7.70
CA PHE A 353 -73.40 -34.02 8.39
C PHE A 353 -73.60 -32.63 9.00
N PHE A 354 -74.37 -31.76 8.33
CA PHE A 354 -74.61 -30.39 8.81
C PHE A 354 -75.79 -30.27 9.78
N GLY A 355 -76.60 -31.32 9.92
CA GLY A 355 -77.80 -31.32 10.76
C GLY A 355 -78.88 -30.37 10.23
N ASP A 356 -80.15 -30.73 10.41
CA ASP A 356 -81.29 -29.89 10.05
C ASP A 356 -81.32 -28.59 10.89
N LYS A 357 -80.51 -27.61 10.50
CA LYS A 357 -80.76 -26.20 10.78
C LYS A 357 -80.97 -25.51 9.45
N GLU A 358 -82.25 -25.35 9.15
CA GLU A 358 -82.77 -24.60 8.01
C GLU A 358 -82.17 -23.18 7.94
N LEU A 359 -82.01 -22.76 6.69
CA LEU A 359 -81.58 -21.44 6.20
C LEU A 359 -82.34 -20.26 6.79
#